data_AF-A0A2W1BS01-F1
#
_entry.id   AF-A0A2W1BS01-F1
#
_cell.length_a   1.000
_cell.length_b   1.000
_cell.length_c   1.000
_cell.angle_alpha   90.00
_cell.angle_beta   90.00
_cell.angle_gamma   90.00
#
_symmetry.space_group_name_H-M   'P 1'
#
loop_
_entity.id
_entity.type
_entity.pdbx_description
1 polymer ?
#
loop_
_entity_poly.entity_id
_entity_poly.type
_entity_poly.pdbx_seq_one_letter_code
_entity_poly.pdbx_strand_id
1 'polypeptide(L)'
;MEAKLREYRALRRRKELIDNAKEKFEKSKEKLVNFLIPKVIQDMGRERDEEALLIENEEPPPTDAPPVEEITDLVSETSEVESFEEEEESWRNCLIRWSVYGIIWLVFWAIFIKLQFGAVYFVISILIGICLNTRTRPRKKGEVSAYSVFNQNCVSIDGTLKPEQFEREIRYGAGTVRSF
;
A
#
# COMPACT_ATOMS: atom_id res chain seq x y z
N MET A 1 5.08 53.80 4.81
CA MET A 1 4.95 52.95 3.58
C MET A 1 5.47 51.53 3.77
N GLU A 2 6.61 51.32 4.46
CA GLU A 2 7.32 50.02 4.50
C GLU A 2 6.50 48.76 4.79
N ALA A 3 5.54 48.81 5.73
CA ALA A 3 4.76 47.62 6.12
C ALA A 3 4.10 46.93 4.90
N LYS A 4 3.38 47.70 4.08
CA LYS A 4 2.78 47.23 2.82
C LYS A 4 3.80 46.63 1.85
N LEU A 5 5.03 47.13 1.88
CA LEU A 5 6.13 46.67 1.02
C LEU A 5 6.77 45.36 1.54
N ARG A 6 6.75 45.13 2.86
CA ARG A 6 7.09 43.83 3.49
C ARG A 6 6.00 42.79 3.21
N GLU A 7 4.73 43.17 3.36
CA GLU A 7 3.56 42.33 3.05
C GLU A 7 3.56 41.89 1.58
N TYR A 8 3.76 42.82 0.64
CA TYR A 8 3.87 42.51 -0.79
C TYR A 8 5.00 41.52 -1.10
N ARG A 9 6.18 41.70 -0.49
CA ARG A 9 7.31 40.74 -0.62
C ARG A 9 6.97 39.36 -0.06
N ALA A 10 6.24 39.29 1.05
CA ALA A 10 5.82 38.02 1.65
C ALA A 10 4.76 37.29 0.81
N LEU A 11 3.77 38.03 0.28
CA LEU A 11 2.76 37.50 -0.64
C LEU A 11 3.39 37.00 -1.94
N ARG A 12 4.32 37.76 -2.51
CA ARG A 12 5.06 37.37 -3.72
C ARG A 12 5.83 36.07 -3.52
N ARG A 13 6.61 35.94 -2.44
CA ARG A 13 7.33 34.69 -2.11
C ARG A 13 6.39 33.50 -1.92
N ARG A 14 5.23 33.69 -1.26
CA ARG A 14 4.22 32.63 -1.11
C ARG A 14 3.69 32.18 -2.48
N LYS A 15 3.42 33.11 -3.39
CA LYS A 15 2.99 32.77 -4.76
C LYS A 15 4.09 32.05 -5.53
N GLU A 16 5.33 32.55 -5.51
CA GLU A 16 6.49 31.92 -6.18
C GLU A 16 6.72 30.48 -5.70
N LEU A 17 6.51 30.18 -4.41
CA LEU A 17 6.56 28.82 -3.87
C LEU A 17 5.40 27.93 -4.36
N ILE A 18 4.17 28.46 -4.42
CA ILE A 18 2.99 27.72 -4.91
C ILE A 18 3.13 27.42 -6.41
N ASP A 19 3.54 28.40 -7.21
CA ASP A 19 3.72 28.25 -8.65
C ASP A 19 4.85 27.23 -8.95
N ASN A 20 5.97 27.27 -8.21
CA ASN A 20 7.05 26.28 -8.34
C ASN A 20 6.64 24.87 -7.88
N ALA A 21 5.82 24.76 -6.83
CA ALA A 21 5.27 23.47 -6.39
C ALA A 21 4.30 22.89 -7.43
N LYS A 22 3.45 23.73 -8.04
CA LYS A 22 2.56 23.33 -9.13
C LYS A 22 3.34 22.89 -10.38
N GLU A 23 4.37 23.64 -10.77
CA GLU A 23 5.24 23.29 -11.89
C GLU A 23 5.92 21.92 -11.70
N LYS A 24 6.42 21.65 -10.49
CA LYS A 24 6.97 20.33 -10.11
C LYS A 24 5.91 19.23 -10.13
N PHE A 25 4.68 19.52 -9.70
CA PHE A 25 3.59 18.55 -9.70
C PHE A 25 3.16 18.18 -11.14
N GLU A 26 2.96 19.16 -12.03
CA GLU A 26 2.63 18.90 -13.44
C GLU A 26 3.78 18.14 -14.13
N LYS A 27 5.05 18.54 -13.93
CA LYS A 27 6.21 17.80 -14.47
C LYS A 27 6.34 16.37 -13.93
N SER A 28 5.90 16.11 -12.69
CA SER A 28 5.85 14.77 -12.13
C SER A 28 4.71 13.94 -12.74
N LYS A 29 3.54 14.54 -12.90
CA LYS A 29 2.34 13.96 -13.53
C LYS A 29 2.56 13.64 -15.01
N GLU A 30 3.20 14.52 -15.78
CA GLU A 30 3.58 14.28 -17.18
C GLU A 30 4.52 13.07 -17.30
N LYS A 31 5.54 12.98 -16.44
CA LYS A 31 6.44 11.80 -16.37
C LYS A 31 5.68 10.53 -16.00
N LEU A 32 4.76 10.60 -15.03
CA LEU A 32 3.95 9.46 -14.61
C LEU A 32 3.01 8.98 -15.74
N VAL A 33 2.39 9.90 -16.47
CA VAL A 33 1.54 9.60 -17.63
C VAL A 33 2.35 8.96 -18.77
N ASN A 34 3.52 9.52 -19.09
CA ASN A 34 4.43 8.96 -20.09
C ASN A 34 5.07 7.62 -19.69
N PHE A 35 4.98 7.24 -18.41
CA PHE A 35 5.44 5.93 -17.90
C PHE A 35 4.30 4.90 -17.84
N LEU A 36 3.08 5.30 -17.45
CA LEU A 36 1.91 4.41 -17.44
C LEU A 36 1.29 4.17 -18.83
N ILE A 37 1.42 5.13 -19.75
CA ILE A 37 0.93 5.01 -21.12
C ILE A 37 2.13 4.76 -22.04
N PRO A 38 2.46 3.49 -22.38
CA PRO A 38 3.46 3.21 -23.40
C PRO A 38 3.00 3.82 -24.74
N LYS A 39 3.94 4.40 -25.49
CA LYS A 39 3.68 5.09 -26.77
C LYS A 39 2.83 4.30 -27.77
N VAL A 40 2.91 2.96 -27.71
CA VAL A 40 2.08 2.01 -28.48
C VAL A 40 0.59 2.35 -28.44
N ILE A 41 0.07 2.87 -27.33
CA ILE A 41 -1.36 3.24 -27.18
C ILE A 41 -1.69 4.56 -27.89
N GLN A 42 -0.71 5.46 -28.09
CA GLN A 42 -0.93 6.73 -28.80
C GLN A 42 -0.99 6.57 -30.32
N ASP A 43 -0.14 5.73 -30.94
CA ASP A 43 -0.23 5.50 -32.39
C ASP A 43 -1.47 4.66 -32.76
N MET A 44 -1.85 3.68 -31.94
CA MET A 44 -3.04 2.82 -32.17
C MET A 44 -4.39 3.57 -32.12
N GLY A 45 -4.36 4.88 -31.81
CA GLY A 45 -5.51 5.77 -31.87
C GLY A 45 -5.65 6.56 -33.19
N ARG A 46 -4.71 6.43 -34.15
CA ARG A 46 -4.66 7.30 -35.34
C ARG A 46 -5.13 6.67 -36.66
N GLU A 47 -5.22 5.35 -36.74
CA GLU A 47 -5.60 4.64 -37.99
C GLU A 47 -7.04 4.08 -37.97
N ARG A 48 -7.75 4.23 -36.84
CA ARG A 48 -9.08 3.60 -36.63
C ARG A 48 -10.23 4.24 -37.41
N ASP A 49 -10.07 5.49 -37.86
CA ASP A 49 -11.13 6.25 -38.50
C ASP A 49 -11.23 6.01 -40.02
N GLU A 50 -10.28 5.27 -40.62
CA GLU A 50 -10.13 5.16 -42.08
C GLU A 50 -10.42 3.75 -42.63
N GLU A 51 -10.14 2.66 -41.90
CA GLU A 51 -10.32 1.28 -42.40
C GLU A 51 -11.74 0.70 -42.26
N ALA A 52 -12.65 1.36 -41.53
CA ALA A 52 -13.97 0.82 -41.20
C ALA A 52 -14.98 0.77 -42.38
N LEU A 53 -14.53 0.99 -43.63
CA LEU A 53 -15.40 1.24 -44.79
C LEU A 53 -15.12 0.38 -46.04
N LEU A 54 -14.10 -0.48 -46.06
CA LEU A 54 -13.76 -1.33 -47.21
C LEU A 54 -13.66 -2.81 -46.83
N ILE A 55 -14.81 -3.48 -46.87
CA ILE A 55 -14.90 -4.93 -47.08
C ILE A 55 -14.77 -5.19 -48.59
N GLU A 56 -14.41 -6.42 -48.98
CA GLU A 56 -14.50 -6.96 -50.36
C GLU A 56 -13.33 -6.59 -51.31
N ASN A 57 -12.22 -7.37 -51.28
CA ASN A 57 -11.89 -8.35 -52.34
C ASN A 57 -10.49 -9.02 -52.21
N GLU A 58 -10.48 -10.34 -52.42
CA GLU A 58 -9.46 -11.18 -53.10
C GLU A 58 -8.09 -11.54 -52.46
N GLU A 59 -7.65 -12.78 -52.73
CA GLU A 59 -6.42 -13.52 -52.35
C GLU A 59 -5.84 -14.11 -53.68
N PRO A 60 -4.61 -14.72 -53.80
CA PRO A 60 -3.58 -15.03 -52.81
C PRO A 60 -2.11 -14.64 -53.25
N PRO A 61 -1.06 -15.50 -53.47
CA PRO A 61 0.36 -15.20 -53.14
C PRO A 61 1.29 -15.26 -54.40
N PRO A 62 2.63 -15.60 -54.41
CA PRO A 62 3.64 -15.87 -53.35
C PRO A 62 5.10 -15.30 -53.56
N THR A 63 6.02 -15.63 -52.64
CA THR A 63 7.52 -15.59 -52.74
C THR A 63 8.20 -14.20 -52.84
N ASP A 64 9.46 -13.94 -52.44
CA ASP A 64 10.69 -14.77 -52.21
C ASP A 64 11.54 -14.35 -50.96
N ALA A 65 12.58 -15.14 -50.64
CA ALA A 65 13.67 -14.93 -49.66
C ALA A 65 15.06 -15.20 -50.34
N PRO A 66 16.27 -15.25 -49.70
CA PRO A 66 16.73 -15.04 -48.31
C PRO A 66 17.82 -13.90 -48.26
N PRO A 67 19.04 -13.90 -47.61
CA PRO A 67 19.77 -14.82 -46.69
C PRO A 67 19.56 -14.47 -45.19
N VAL A 68 20.13 -15.09 -44.12
CA VAL A 68 21.23 -16.05 -43.76
C VAL A 68 22.60 -15.45 -43.29
N GLU A 69 23.11 -16.01 -42.16
CA GLU A 69 24.45 -15.92 -41.53
C GLU A 69 24.76 -14.63 -40.71
N GLU A 70 25.59 -14.61 -39.65
CA GLU A 70 26.52 -15.62 -39.09
C GLU A 70 26.52 -15.64 -37.52
N ILE A 71 27.38 -16.46 -36.89
CA ILE A 71 27.44 -16.76 -35.43
C ILE A 71 28.71 -16.14 -34.81
N THR A 72 28.73 -15.81 -33.52
CA THR A 72 29.98 -15.84 -32.72
C THR A 72 29.73 -15.90 -31.20
N ASP A 73 30.52 -16.72 -30.50
CA ASP A 73 30.50 -16.84 -29.04
C ASP A 73 31.24 -15.68 -28.34
N LEU A 74 30.82 -15.37 -27.10
CA LEU A 74 31.78 -15.30 -26.00
C LEU A 74 31.10 -15.54 -24.64
N VAL A 75 31.50 -16.62 -23.96
CA VAL A 75 31.23 -16.78 -22.53
C VAL A 75 32.09 -15.78 -21.75
N SER A 76 31.47 -14.86 -21.04
CA SER A 76 32.14 -13.98 -20.07
C SER A 76 31.63 -14.27 -18.67
N GLU A 77 32.15 -15.35 -18.10
CA GLU A 77 32.04 -15.67 -16.68
C GLU A 77 32.81 -14.61 -15.88
N THR A 78 32.11 -13.82 -15.06
CA THR A 78 32.76 -12.87 -14.15
C THR A 78 31.87 -12.51 -12.96
N SER A 79 32.50 -12.43 -11.78
CA SER A 79 31.99 -11.78 -10.57
C SER A 79 30.75 -12.39 -9.89
N GLU A 80 30.91 -13.60 -9.34
CA GLU A 80 30.32 -13.87 -8.01
C GLU A 80 30.89 -12.87 -6.99
N VAL A 81 30.12 -11.81 -6.67
CA VAL A 81 30.34 -10.97 -5.48
C VAL A 81 28.99 -10.75 -4.81
N GLU A 82 28.50 -11.77 -4.11
CA GLU A 82 27.41 -11.59 -3.15
C GLU A 82 27.92 -10.80 -1.93
N SER A 83 27.40 -9.59 -1.71
CA SER A 83 27.00 -9.06 -0.39
C SER A 83 26.59 -7.58 -0.48
N PHE A 84 25.77 -7.13 0.49
CA PHE A 84 25.39 -5.72 0.75
C PHE A 84 24.28 -5.05 -0.10
N GLU A 85 23.36 -5.79 -0.74
CA GLU A 85 22.11 -5.20 -1.28
C GLU A 85 20.80 -5.61 -0.56
N GLU A 86 20.84 -6.57 0.38
CA GLU A 86 19.63 -7.20 0.96
C GLU A 86 18.70 -6.26 1.76
N GLU A 87 19.22 -5.19 2.38
CA GLU A 87 18.41 -4.34 3.26
C GLU A 87 17.46 -3.38 2.50
N GLU A 88 17.86 -2.85 1.34
CA GLU A 88 16.98 -1.97 0.54
C GLU A 88 15.86 -2.73 -0.17
N GLU A 89 16.18 -3.94 -0.68
CA GLU A 89 15.20 -4.89 -1.22
C GLU A 89 14.05 -5.14 -0.23
N SER A 90 14.37 -5.35 1.05
CA SER A 90 13.39 -5.65 2.10
C SER A 90 12.31 -4.56 2.25
N TRP A 91 12.69 -3.28 2.27
CA TRP A 91 11.74 -2.17 2.37
C TRP A 91 10.95 -1.96 1.07
N ARG A 92 11.62 -2.03 -0.09
CA ARG A 92 11.00 -1.95 -1.41
C ARG A 92 9.92 -3.03 -1.58
N ASN A 93 10.27 -4.28 -1.29
CA ASN A 93 9.37 -5.43 -1.43
C ASN A 93 8.24 -5.42 -0.38
N CYS A 94 8.49 -4.92 0.83
CA CYS A 94 7.42 -4.66 1.79
C CYS A 94 6.41 -3.62 1.26
N LEU A 95 6.88 -2.49 0.73
CA LEU A 95 6.02 -1.44 0.17
C LEU A 95 5.23 -1.93 -1.05
N ILE A 96 5.87 -2.67 -1.96
CA ILE A 96 5.19 -3.30 -3.11
C ILE A 96 4.09 -4.26 -2.63
N ARG A 97 4.40 -5.16 -1.69
CA ARG A 97 3.42 -6.10 -1.12
C ARG A 97 2.22 -5.39 -0.48
N TRP A 98 2.46 -4.36 0.34
CA TRP A 98 1.37 -3.57 0.94
C TRP A 98 0.57 -2.78 -0.12
N SER A 99 1.23 -2.27 -1.16
CA SER A 99 0.58 -1.58 -2.28
C SER A 99 -0.37 -2.50 -3.05
N VAL A 100 0.06 -3.74 -3.38
CA VAL A 100 -0.78 -4.74 -4.04
C VAL A 100 -2.04 -5.04 -3.21
N TYR A 101 -1.92 -5.28 -1.90
CA TYR A 101 -3.08 -5.48 -1.04
C TYR A 101 -4.00 -4.24 -0.97
N GLY A 102 -3.42 -3.02 -0.93
CA GLY A 102 -4.17 -1.77 -0.95
C GLY A 102 -4.96 -1.54 -2.25
N ILE A 103 -4.35 -1.84 -3.40
CA ILE A 103 -5.01 -1.76 -4.72
C ILE A 103 -6.16 -2.76 -4.81
N ILE A 104 -5.96 -4.01 -4.38
CA ILE A 104 -7.02 -5.04 -4.35
C ILE A 104 -8.20 -4.56 -3.48
N TRP A 105 -7.92 -4.02 -2.28
CA TRP A 105 -8.95 -3.48 -1.39
C TRP A 105 -9.71 -2.28 -2.02
N LEU A 106 -9.01 -1.38 -2.72
CA LEU A 106 -9.64 -0.26 -3.45
C LEU A 106 -10.55 -0.74 -4.59
N VAL A 107 -10.17 -1.80 -5.32
CA VAL A 107 -11.01 -2.41 -6.37
C VAL A 107 -12.28 -2.99 -5.77
N PHE A 108 -12.18 -3.74 -4.67
CA PHE A 108 -13.37 -4.22 -3.94
C PHE A 108 -14.25 -3.06 -3.47
N TRP A 109 -13.67 -2.01 -2.89
CA TRP A 109 -14.44 -0.85 -2.44
C TRP A 109 -15.19 -0.16 -3.59
N ALA A 110 -14.56 -0.01 -4.76
CA ALA A 110 -15.20 0.55 -5.96
C ALA A 110 -16.40 -0.29 -6.45
N ILE A 111 -16.31 -1.63 -6.36
CA ILE A 111 -17.44 -2.53 -6.63
C ILE A 111 -18.57 -2.30 -5.61
N PHE A 112 -18.27 -2.19 -4.32
CA PHE A 112 -19.28 -1.88 -3.30
C PHE A 112 -19.90 -0.48 -3.46
N ILE A 113 -19.19 0.52 -4.00
CA ILE A 113 -19.79 1.82 -4.38
C ILE A 113 -20.84 1.63 -5.47
N LYS A 114 -20.57 0.83 -6.51
CA LYS A 114 -21.55 0.51 -7.56
C LYS A 114 -22.80 -0.21 -7.01
N LEU A 115 -22.63 -1.03 -5.97
CA LEU A 115 -23.71 -1.67 -5.22
C LEU A 115 -24.40 -0.75 -4.19
N GLN A 116 -24.04 0.54 -4.12
CA GLN A 116 -24.49 1.52 -3.11
C GLN A 116 -24.11 1.20 -1.64
N PHE A 117 -23.45 0.06 -1.37
CA PHE A 117 -22.99 -0.37 -0.04
C PHE A 117 -21.54 0.03 0.32
N GLY A 118 -20.89 0.87 -0.49
CA GLY A 118 -19.49 1.27 -0.32
C GLY A 118 -19.15 1.88 1.06
N ALA A 119 -20.10 2.58 1.69
CA ALA A 119 -19.93 3.10 3.06
C ALA A 119 -19.90 1.98 4.11
N VAL A 120 -20.72 0.93 3.94
CA VAL A 120 -20.79 -0.21 4.88
C VAL A 120 -19.51 -1.05 4.78
N TYR A 121 -19.02 -1.33 3.57
CA TYR A 121 -17.72 -1.97 3.35
C TYR A 121 -16.59 -1.20 4.03
N PHE A 122 -16.55 0.13 3.85
CA PHE A 122 -15.54 1.00 4.45
C PHE A 122 -15.54 0.94 5.99
N VAL A 123 -16.71 1.13 6.62
CA VAL A 123 -16.86 1.05 8.08
C VAL A 123 -16.47 -0.33 8.63
N ILE A 124 -16.88 -1.42 7.98
CA ILE A 124 -16.50 -2.78 8.38
C ILE A 124 -14.99 -2.98 8.25
N SER A 125 -14.37 -2.52 7.16
CA SER A 125 -12.92 -2.65 6.97
C SER A 125 -12.09 -1.87 7.99
N ILE A 126 -12.53 -0.67 8.38
CA ILE A 126 -11.93 0.09 9.50
C ILE A 126 -12.11 -0.65 10.82
N LEU A 127 -13.30 -1.18 11.10
CA LEU A 127 -13.57 -1.92 12.34
C LEU A 127 -12.69 -3.18 12.44
N ILE A 128 -12.54 -3.93 11.35
CA ILE A 128 -11.62 -5.07 11.26
C ILE A 128 -10.17 -4.60 11.46
N GLY A 129 -9.74 -3.52 10.81
CA GLY A 129 -8.41 -2.94 10.99
C GLY A 129 -8.13 -2.56 12.45
N ILE A 130 -9.11 -1.97 13.14
CA ILE A 130 -9.05 -1.66 14.57
C ILE A 130 -9.01 -2.96 15.39
N CYS A 131 -9.84 -3.97 15.12
CA CYS A 131 -9.82 -5.25 15.86
C CYS A 131 -8.55 -6.09 15.67
N LEU A 132 -7.83 -5.91 14.56
CA LEU A 132 -6.54 -6.56 14.29
C LEU A 132 -5.34 -5.76 14.84
N ASN A 133 -5.44 -4.43 14.87
CA ASN A 133 -4.40 -3.56 15.42
C ASN A 133 -4.49 -3.45 16.96
N THR A 134 -5.71 -3.36 17.50
CA THR A 134 -5.95 -3.44 18.94
C THR A 134 -5.62 -4.84 19.47
N ARG A 135 -5.21 -4.89 20.74
CA ARG A 135 -4.36 -5.97 21.23
C ARG A 135 -5.16 -7.21 21.68
N THR A 136 -5.81 -7.86 20.73
CA THR A 136 -6.72 -9.02 20.89
C THR A 136 -6.04 -10.30 21.40
N ARG A 137 -4.70 -10.36 21.48
CA ARG A 137 -3.98 -11.47 22.12
C ARG A 137 -4.08 -11.42 23.65
N PRO A 138 -4.25 -12.57 24.33
CA PRO A 138 -4.21 -12.65 25.80
C PRO A 138 -2.90 -12.10 26.35
N ARG A 139 -2.93 -11.59 27.58
CA ARG A 139 -1.75 -11.03 28.26
C ARG A 139 -0.69 -12.11 28.45
N LYS A 140 0.54 -11.89 28.00
CA LYS A 140 1.65 -12.79 28.34
C LYS A 140 1.84 -12.76 29.86
N LYS A 141 2.11 -13.92 30.45
CA LYS A 141 2.32 -14.07 31.89
C LYS A 141 3.52 -13.23 32.33
N GLY A 142 3.26 -12.10 33.00
CA GLY A 142 4.26 -11.10 33.38
C GLY A 142 4.14 -9.72 32.69
N GLU A 143 3.21 -9.53 31.75
CA GLU A 143 2.97 -8.20 31.16
C GLU A 143 2.33 -7.23 32.16
N VAL A 144 3.11 -6.24 32.59
CA VAL A 144 2.70 -5.14 33.46
C VAL A 144 1.45 -4.44 32.92
N SER A 145 0.46 -4.22 33.79
CA SER A 145 -0.77 -3.51 33.44
C SER A 145 -0.57 -1.99 33.46
N ALA A 146 -1.36 -1.21 32.73
CA ALA A 146 -1.25 0.26 32.79
C ALA A 146 -1.47 0.82 34.22
N TYR A 147 -2.31 0.17 35.02
CA TYR A 147 -2.58 0.54 36.41
C TYR A 147 -1.53 0.04 37.41
N SER A 148 -0.60 -0.84 36.99
CA SER A 148 0.51 -1.27 37.85
C SER A 148 1.46 -0.12 38.21
N VAL A 149 1.45 0.98 37.46
CA VAL A 149 2.21 2.21 37.79
C VAL A 149 1.80 2.81 39.14
N PHE A 150 0.58 2.52 39.61
CA PHE A 150 0.09 2.93 40.93
C PHE A 150 0.39 1.91 42.06
N ASN A 151 1.06 0.79 41.75
CA ASN A 151 1.46 -0.22 42.73
C ASN A 151 2.99 -0.27 42.86
N GLN A 152 3.49 -0.27 44.10
CA GLN A 152 4.88 0.04 44.45
C GLN A 152 5.93 -1.00 43.97
N ASN A 153 5.50 -2.08 43.30
CA ASN A 153 6.35 -3.10 42.68
C ASN A 153 5.93 -3.46 41.23
N CYS A 154 5.08 -2.67 40.59
CA CYS A 154 4.48 -2.96 39.27
C CYS A 154 3.66 -4.28 39.17
N VAL A 155 3.34 -4.93 40.29
CA VAL A 155 2.54 -6.17 40.36
C VAL A 155 1.05 -5.87 40.15
N SER A 156 0.29 -6.82 39.59
CA SER A 156 -1.18 -6.75 39.54
C SER A 156 -1.78 -6.70 40.95
N ILE A 157 -2.71 -5.78 41.19
CA ILE A 157 -3.38 -5.64 42.50
C ILE A 157 -4.24 -6.89 42.78
N ASP A 158 -3.97 -7.59 43.87
CA ASP A 158 -4.82 -8.68 44.37
C ASP A 158 -6.21 -8.14 44.75
N GLY A 159 -7.25 -8.86 44.32
CA GLY A 159 -8.62 -8.34 44.23
C GLY A 159 -9.06 -8.02 42.79
N THR A 160 -8.13 -7.89 41.84
CA THR A 160 -8.47 -8.02 40.42
C THR A 160 -8.98 -9.43 40.16
N LEU A 161 -10.21 -9.58 39.65
CA LEU A 161 -10.81 -10.90 39.39
C LEU A 161 -9.97 -11.70 38.38
N LYS A 162 -9.22 -12.69 38.87
CA LYS A 162 -8.45 -13.63 38.03
C LYS A 162 -9.44 -14.61 37.39
N PRO A 163 -9.37 -14.86 36.07
CA PRO A 163 -10.31 -15.77 35.40
C PRO A 163 -10.25 -17.19 35.98
N GLU A 164 -9.07 -17.64 36.41
CA GLU A 164 -8.85 -18.92 37.12
C GLU A 164 -9.61 -19.02 38.46
N GLN A 165 -9.78 -17.89 39.16
CA GLN A 165 -10.57 -17.81 40.40
C GLN A 165 -12.07 -17.85 40.06
N PHE A 166 -12.51 -17.07 39.08
CA PHE A 166 -13.91 -17.04 38.64
C PHE A 166 -14.38 -18.39 38.08
N GLU A 167 -13.52 -19.09 37.32
CA GLU A 167 -13.77 -20.46 36.87
C GLU A 167 -13.93 -21.43 38.06
N ARG A 168 -13.09 -21.29 39.09
CA ARG A 168 -13.18 -22.10 40.32
C ARG A 168 -14.45 -21.79 41.12
N GLU A 169 -14.82 -20.53 41.26
CA GLU A 169 -16.04 -20.09 41.96
C GLU A 169 -17.32 -20.52 41.22
N ILE A 170 -17.32 -20.54 39.88
CA ILE A 170 -18.42 -21.09 39.08
C ILE A 170 -18.47 -22.62 39.16
N ARG A 171 -17.34 -23.32 39.04
CA ARG A 171 -17.30 -24.79 38.97
C ARG A 171 -17.52 -25.48 40.33
N TYR A 172 -17.07 -24.85 41.42
CA TYR A 172 -17.10 -25.47 42.76
C TYR A 172 -17.88 -24.64 43.81
N GLY A 173 -18.34 -23.44 43.45
CA GLY A 173 -19.04 -22.53 44.34
C GLY A 173 -18.11 -21.64 45.16
N ALA A 174 -18.64 -20.50 45.64
CA ALA A 174 -17.89 -19.49 46.39
C ALA A 174 -17.28 -19.98 47.73
N GLY A 175 -17.67 -21.17 48.22
CA GLY A 175 -17.09 -21.77 49.43
C GLY A 175 -15.68 -22.34 49.24
N THR A 176 -15.32 -22.77 48.03
CA THR A 176 -14.09 -23.55 47.77
C THR A 176 -12.80 -22.73 47.80
N VAL A 177 -12.89 -21.40 47.90
CA VAL A 177 -11.72 -20.50 47.97
C VAL A 177 -11.13 -20.38 49.39
N ARG A 178 -11.75 -21.01 50.40
CA ARG A 178 -11.22 -21.11 51.78
C ARG A 178 -10.57 -22.47 52.05
N SER A 179 -9.37 -22.66 51.53
CA SER A 179 -8.36 -23.58 52.09
C SER A 179 -7.03 -22.85 52.15
N PHE A 180 -6.23 -23.20 53.16
CA PHE A 180 -4.91 -22.62 53.47
C PHE A 180 -3.90 -22.83 52.34
#